data_AF-A0A920VAW9-F1
#
_entry.id   AF-A0A920VAW9-F1
#
_cell.length_a   1.000
_cell.length_b   1.000
_cell.length_c   1.000
_cell.angle_alpha   90.00
_cell.angle_beta   90.00
_cell.angle_gamma   90.00
#
_symmetry.space_group_name_H-M   'P 1'
#
loop_
_entity.id
_entity.type
_entity.pdbx_description
1 polymer ?
#
loop_
_entity_poly.entity_id
_entity_poly.type
_entity_poly.pdbx_seq_one_letter_code
_entity_poly.pdbx_strand_id
1 'polypeptide(L)' 'MRRHFDLMLEVFGEKRGCLMFRKVAPWYAKRFGPAKPFNKTIVQISTRENFESALTDYLARRQQFVSADGELMNAIVRNQ' A
#
# COMPACT_ATOMS: atom_id res chain seq x y z
N MET A 1 6.58 2.66 4.87
CA MET A 1 5.10 2.59 4.91
C MET A 1 4.61 2.05 6.25
N ARG A 2 4.91 0.79 6.63
CA ARG A 2 4.49 0.18 7.92
C ARG A 2 4.76 1.07 9.14
N ARG A 3 6.01 1.52 9.32
CA ARG A 3 6.37 2.41 10.45
C ARG A 3 5.52 3.67 10.58
N HIS A 4 5.11 4.29 9.47
CA HIS A 4 4.24 5.47 9.51
C HIS A 4 2.83 5.07 9.94
N PHE A 5 2.31 3.95 9.43
CA PHE A 5 1.03 3.43 9.88
C PHE A 5 1.04 3.12 11.38
N ASP A 6 2.09 2.46 11.88
CA ASP A 6 2.24 2.16 13.31
C ASP A 6 2.19 3.42 14.18
N LEU A 7 2.94 4.46 13.79
CA LEU A 7 2.94 5.75 14.49
C LEU A 7 1.56 6.43 14.43
N MET A 8 0.82 6.29 13.33
CA MET A 8 -0.55 6.81 13.25
C MET A 8 -1.50 6.09 14.21
N LEU A 9 -1.34 4.77 14.40
CA LEU A 9 -2.14 4.03 15.39
C LEU A 9 -1.74 4.40 16.83
N GLU A 10 -0.44 4.56 17.09
CA GLU A 10 0.10 4.93 18.40
C GLU A 10 -0.41 6.31 18.85
N VAL A 11 -0.36 7.31 17.96
CA VAL A 11 -0.72 8.69 18.30
C VAL A 11 -2.23 8.95 18.28
N PHE A 12 -2.95 8.37 17.31
CA PHE A 12 -4.37 8.70 17.09
C PHE A 12 -5.35 7.59 17.49
N GLY A 13 -4.86 6.42 17.88
CA GLY A 13 -5.67 5.21 18.02
C GLY A 13 -6.10 4.65 16.66
N GLU A 14 -6.65 3.44 16.66
CA GLU A 14 -6.82 2.69 15.40
C GLU A 14 -7.78 3.35 14.40
N LYS A 15 -8.98 3.71 14.85
CA LYS A 15 -10.02 4.28 13.97
C LYS A 15 -9.54 5.57 13.30
N ARG A 16 -8.95 6.49 14.06
CA ARG A 16 -8.48 7.78 13.55
C ARG A 16 -7.15 7.63 12.81
N GLY A 17 -6.24 6.79 13.28
CA GLY A 17 -4.98 6.47 12.62
C GLY A 17 -5.19 5.91 11.21
N CYS A 18 -6.15 4.98 11.05
CA CYS A 18 -6.55 4.50 9.73
C CYS A 18 -7.06 5.64 8.83
N LEU A 19 -7.96 6.49 9.32
CA LEU A 19 -8.49 7.63 8.55
C LEU A 19 -7.39 8.60 8.09
N MET A 20 -6.42 8.90 8.96
CA MET A 20 -5.29 9.76 8.64
C MET A 20 -4.38 9.09 7.60
N PHE A 21 -4.09 7.81 7.78
CA PHE A 21 -3.21 7.07 6.91
C PHE A 21 -3.76 6.90 5.48
N ARG A 22 -5.08 6.75 5.30
CA ARG A 22 -5.74 6.70 3.98
C ARG A 22 -5.35 7.87 3.07
N LYS A 23 -5.07 9.05 3.64
CA LYS A 23 -4.67 10.25 2.90
C LYS A 23 -3.23 10.19 2.39
N VAL A 24 -2.36 9.48 3.12
CA VAL A 24 -0.91 9.44 2.86
C VAL A 24 -0.50 8.18 2.09
N ALA A 25 -1.21 7.07 2.27
CA ALA A 25 -0.84 5.79 1.68
C ALA A 25 -0.66 5.79 0.15
N PRO A 26 -1.50 6.48 -0.65
CA PRO A 26 -1.32 6.55 -2.11
C PRO A 26 0.00 7.20 -2.54
N TRP A 27 0.56 8.13 -1.75
CA TRP A 27 1.84 8.77 -2.04
C TRP A 27 3.01 7.78 -1.97
N TYR A 28 2.98 6.85 -1.02
CA TYR A 28 3.97 5.78 -0.96
C TYR A 28 3.86 4.87 -2.18
N ALA A 29 2.64 4.43 -2.51
CA ALA A 29 2.41 3.46 -3.56
C ALA A 29 2.82 3.95 -4.95
N LYS A 30 2.73 5.27 -5.20
CA LYS A 30 3.18 5.89 -6.46
C LYS A 30 4.65 5.58 -6.81
N ARG A 31 5.51 5.34 -5.80
CA ARG A 31 6.94 5.04 -6.00
C ARG A 31 7.23 3.56 -6.23
N PHE A 32 6.25 2.68 -6.10
CA PHE A 32 6.50 1.23 -5.98
C PHE A 32 5.99 0.39 -7.16
N GLY A 33 5.35 1.00 -8.16
CA GLY A 33 4.85 0.33 -9.38
C GLY A 33 3.33 0.44 -9.55
N PRO A 34 2.68 -0.50 -10.28
CA PRO A 34 1.23 -0.51 -10.48
C PRO A 34 0.46 -0.55 -9.15
N ALA A 35 -0.03 0.62 -8.73
CA ALA A 35 -0.63 0.81 -7.40
C ALA A 35 -2.16 0.96 -7.41
N LYS A 36 -2.81 0.96 -8.58
CA LYS A 36 -4.28 1.16 -8.69
C LYS A 36 -5.08 0.21 -7.78
N PRO A 37 -4.86 -1.11 -7.80
CA PRO A 37 -5.61 -2.03 -6.94
C PRO A 37 -5.31 -1.81 -5.45
N PHE A 38 -4.05 -1.55 -5.10
CA PHE A 38 -3.67 -1.23 -3.73
C PHE A 38 -4.33 0.04 -3.24
N ASN A 39 -4.32 1.11 -4.05
CA ASN A 39 -4.95 2.39 -3.72
C ASN A 39 -6.45 2.23 -3.47
N LYS A 40 -7.15 1.35 -4.21
CA LYS A 40 -8.57 1.07 -3.99
C LYS A 40 -8.82 0.43 -2.61
N THR A 41 -7.99 -0.52 -2.20
CA THR A 41 -8.13 -1.20 -0.90
C THR A 41 -7.66 -0.31 0.25
N ILE A 42 -6.52 0.35 0.10
CA ILE A 42 -5.86 1.09 1.19
C ILE A 42 -6.66 2.31 1.66
N VAL A 43 -7.48 2.92 0.78
CA VAL A 43 -8.35 4.04 1.16
C VAL A 43 -9.60 3.60 1.94
N GLN A 44 -9.84 2.29 2.07
CA GLN A 44 -10.99 1.73 2.79
C GLN A 44 -10.63 1.10 4.15
N ILE A 45 -9.34 0.95 4.47
CA ILE A 45 -8.89 0.26 5.70
C ILE A 45 -9.48 0.88 6.96
N SER A 46 -9.93 0.06 7.89
CA SER A 46 -10.47 0.52 9.18
C SER A 46 -9.77 -0.11 10.38
N THR A 47 -8.96 -1.14 10.16
CA THR A 47 -8.17 -1.83 11.18
C THR A 47 -6.74 -2.09 10.71
N ARG A 48 -5.87 -2.49 11.64
CA ARG A 48 -4.52 -2.96 11.35
C ARG A 48 -4.52 -4.19 10.43
N GLU A 49 -5.44 -5.12 10.62
CA GLU A 49 -5.55 -6.32 9.78
C GLU A 49 -5.91 -5.96 8.34
N ASN A 50 -6.81 -4.98 8.13
CA ASN A 50 -7.10 -4.49 6.79
C ASN A 50 -5.85 -3.92 6.10
N PHE A 51 -5.02 -3.19 6.85
CA PHE A 51 -3.77 -2.65 6.35
C PHE A 51 -2.79 -3.76 5.96
N GLU A 52 -2.54 -4.73 6.83
CA GLU A 52 -1.60 -5.82 6.55
C GLU A 52 -2.08 -6.72 5.41
N SER A 53 -3.39 -6.97 5.31
CA SER A 53 -3.99 -7.68 4.18
C SER A 53 -3.75 -6.93 2.87
N ALA A 54 -4.07 -5.62 2.82
CA ALA A 54 -3.86 -4.80 1.64
C ALA A 54 -2.38 -4.74 1.22
N LEU A 55 -1.47 -4.68 2.20
CA LEU A 55 -0.03 -4.64 1.95
C LEU A 55 0.50 -5.99 1.46
N THR A 56 0.05 -7.10 2.04
CA THR A 56 0.44 -8.46 1.64
C THR A 56 0.01 -8.73 0.20
N ASP A 57 -1.25 -8.43 -0.13
CA ASP A 57 -1.80 -8.53 -1.47
C ASP A 57 -1.03 -7.70 -2.51
N TYR A 58 -0.59 -6.51 -2.10
CA TYR A 58 0.18 -5.63 -2.95
C TYR A 58 1.58 -6.18 -3.21
N LEU A 59 2.27 -6.64 -2.17
CA LEU A 59 3.62 -7.21 -2.29
C LEU A 59 3.60 -8.48 -3.15
N ALA A 60 2.62 -9.36 -2.97
CA ALA A 60 2.45 -10.56 -3.79
C ALA A 60 2.23 -10.23 -5.27
N ARG A 61 1.37 -9.24 -5.57
CA ARG A 61 1.16 -8.80 -6.96
C ARG A 61 2.38 -8.08 -7.54
N ARG A 62 3.10 -7.31 -6.73
CA ARG A 62 4.30 -6.57 -7.15
C ARG A 62 5.40 -7.52 -7.65
N GLN A 63 5.52 -8.73 -7.10
CA GLN A 63 6.53 -9.71 -7.54
C GLN A 63 6.49 -10.00 -9.05
N GLN A 64 5.32 -9.89 -9.69
CA GLN A 64 5.17 -10.13 -11.13
C GLN A 64 5.77 -9.02 -12.01
N PHE A 65 6.08 -7.87 -11.40
CA PHE A 65 6.57 -6.67 -12.09
C PHE A 65 8.01 -6.33 -11.70
N VAL A 66 8.69 -7.21 -10.97
CA VAL A 66 10.01 -6.95 -10.40
C VAL A 66 10.97 -8.02 -10.93
N SER A 67 12.13 -7.60 -11.42
CA SER A 67 13.19 -8.50 -11.88
C SER A 67 13.77 -9.30 -10.71
N ALA A 68 14.61 -10.30 -11.01
CA ALA A 68 15.35 -11.05 -9.98
C ALA A 68 16.17 -10.13 -9.04
N ASP A 69 16.58 -8.96 -9.53
CA ASP A 69 17.39 -7.98 -8.78
C ASP A 69 16.56 -6.97 -7.98
N GLY A 70 15.23 -7.06 -7.97
CA GLY A 70 14.36 -6.16 -7.22
C GLY A 70 13.94 -4.87 -7.95
N GLU A 71 14.42 -4.69 -9.18
CA GLU A 71 14.10 -3.55 -10.04
C GLU A 71 12.75 -3.72 -10.74
N LEU A 72 12.02 -2.61 -10.90
CA LEU A 72 10.74 -2.65 -11.61
C LEU A 72 11.03 -2.97 -13.09
N MET A 73 10.55 -4.12 -13.59
CA MET A 73 10.62 -4.39 -15.01
C MET A 73 9.73 -3.36 -15.71
N ASN A 74 10.25 -2.67 -16.73
CA ASN A 74 9.51 -1.66 -17.51
C ASN A 74 8.26 -2.29 -18.15
N ALA A 75 7.20 -2.42 -17.36
CA ALA A 75 5.93 -2.94 -17.79
C ALA A 75 5.22 -1.79 -18.50
N ILE A 76 5.27 -1.82 -19.83
CA ILE A 76 4.31 -1.14 -20.70
C ILE A 76 2.93 -1.34 -20.05
N VAL A 77 2.35 -0.23 -19.59
CA VAL A 77 1.11 -0.17 -18.81
C VAL A 77 -0.02 -0.78 -19.64
N ARG A 78 -0.27 -2.09 -19.47
CA ARG A 78 -1.52 -2.69 -19.90
C ARG A 78 -2.56 -2.38 -18.83
N ASN A 79 -3.27 -1.28 -19.05
CA ASN A 79 -4.50 -0.90 -18.35
C ASN A 79 -5.52 -2.03 -18.58
N GLN A 80 -5.73 -2.89 -17.59
CA GLN A 80 -6.96 -3.69 -17.42
C GLN A 80 -7.36 -3.62 -15.95
#